data_AF-A0A7S7P084-F1
#
_entry.id   AF-A0A7S7P084-F1
#
_cell.length_a   1.000
_cell.length_b   1.000
_cell.length_c   1.000
_cell.angle_alpha   90.00
_cell.angle_beta   90.00
_cell.angle_gamma   90.00
#
_symmetry.space_group_name_H-M   'P 1'
#
loop_
_entity.id
_entity.type
_entity.pdbx_description
1 polymer ?
#
loop_
_entity_poly.entity_id
_entity_poly.type
_entity_poly.pdbx_seq_one_letter_code
_entity_poly.pdbx_strand_id
1 'polypeptide(L)'
;MLIPTFGVMLLFGLATSVLDPSKLSFAPDNAYSVTALIGNLLGLQNVLVPEFGGNFPLWSLSNETGYYVLFPLLVMLFRTRSILHRFLILVAVAAIVHLLNSAILLYFSIWLLGAAFSRVRIECGSFLRWAYFLGVIGAAVVIRLKGKSDISVDSFVQYLLFSMVFVLFLSSMQVTWARTRANEWVNRVGRFFSEFSFTLYVLHIPLMAAMLHLASPVFGNAKLDPNRPLHLLVYLLLYVGLVVGAFLFHLPFEARTYQVREWMKTTLRFRSRPVRV
;
A
#
# COMPACT_ATOMS: atom_id res chain seq x y z
N MET A 1 8.84 -5.68 6.30
CA MET A 1 8.40 -4.65 7.25
C MET A 1 7.17 -5.08 8.04
N LEU A 2 6.25 -5.83 7.43
CA LEU A 2 5.02 -6.30 8.08
C LEU A 2 5.26 -6.96 9.46
N ILE A 3 6.18 -7.92 9.56
CA ILE A 3 6.44 -8.61 10.84
C ILE A 3 6.88 -7.63 11.95
N PRO A 4 7.92 -6.78 11.77
CA PRO A 4 8.25 -5.74 12.74
C PRO A 4 7.06 -4.83 13.10
N THR A 5 6.28 -4.41 12.11
CA THR A 5 5.11 -3.54 12.31
C THR A 5 4.01 -4.22 13.11
N PHE A 6 3.76 -5.52 12.89
CA PHE A 6 2.82 -6.31 13.69
C PHE A 6 3.33 -6.47 15.14
N GLY A 7 4.64 -6.60 15.33
CA GLY A 7 5.25 -6.52 16.66
C GLY A 7 4.93 -5.21 17.38
N VAL A 8 5.04 -4.07 16.70
CA VAL A 8 4.65 -2.76 17.27
C VAL A 8 3.16 -2.72 17.63
N MET A 9 2.28 -3.29 16.80
CA MET A 9 0.84 -3.35 17.11
C MET A 9 0.54 -4.22 18.33
N LEU A 10 1.22 -5.35 18.48
CA LEU A 10 1.09 -6.18 19.68
C LEU A 10 1.54 -5.41 20.92
N LEU A 11 2.69 -4.74 20.86
CA LEU A 11 3.17 -3.90 21.96
C LEU A 11 2.17 -2.77 22.30
N PHE A 12 1.58 -2.13 21.29
CA PHE A 12 0.57 -1.10 21.49
C PHE A 12 -0.73 -1.67 22.11
N GLY A 13 -1.19 -2.83 21.63
CA GLY A 13 -2.35 -3.54 22.18
C GLY A 13 -2.16 -3.92 23.64
N LEU A 14 -0.95 -4.34 24.02
CA LEU A 14 -0.57 -4.61 25.41
C LEU A 14 -0.55 -3.32 26.25
N ALA A 15 0.08 -2.26 25.74
CA ALA A 15 0.20 -0.98 26.44
C ALA A 15 -1.17 -0.33 26.70
N THR A 16 -2.13 -0.53 25.80
CA THR A 16 -3.50 0.02 25.90
C THR A 16 -4.49 -0.92 26.59
N SER A 17 -4.04 -2.09 27.07
CA SER A 17 -4.90 -3.13 27.67
C SER A 17 -6.02 -3.65 26.75
N VAL A 18 -5.92 -3.41 25.44
CA VAL A 18 -6.81 -3.96 24.42
C VAL A 18 -6.51 -5.44 24.20
N LEU A 19 -5.24 -5.83 24.34
CA LEU A 19 -4.78 -7.21 24.25
C LEU A 19 -4.54 -7.79 25.63
N ASP A 20 -5.22 -8.89 25.95
CA ASP A 20 -4.94 -9.71 27.13
C ASP A 20 -3.85 -10.74 26.79
N PRO A 21 -2.62 -10.61 27.32
CA PRO A 21 -1.51 -11.53 27.01
C PRO A 21 -1.75 -12.95 27.52
N SER A 22 -2.69 -13.15 28.46
CA SER A 22 -3.00 -14.47 29.00
C SER A 22 -3.94 -15.29 28.10
N LYS A 23 -4.52 -14.67 27.06
CA LYS A 23 -5.51 -15.30 26.19
C LYS A 23 -5.09 -15.23 24.73
N LEU A 24 -4.61 -16.36 24.21
CA LEU A 24 -4.37 -16.52 22.78
C LEU A 24 -5.71 -16.79 22.07
N SER A 25 -6.05 -15.97 21.07
CA SER A 25 -7.27 -16.13 20.29
C SER A 25 -6.97 -16.65 18.88
N PHE A 26 -7.83 -17.55 18.39
CA PHE A 26 -7.86 -18.02 17.00
C PHE A 26 -9.13 -17.59 16.25
N ALA A 27 -9.96 -16.77 16.89
CA ALA A 27 -11.23 -16.35 16.33
C ALA A 27 -11.00 -15.48 15.08
N PRO A 28 -11.66 -15.79 13.94
CA PRO A 28 -11.38 -15.14 12.66
C PRO A 28 -11.79 -13.67 12.61
N ASP A 29 -12.67 -13.24 13.50
CA ASP A 29 -13.18 -11.88 13.66
C ASP A 29 -12.32 -11.01 14.60
N ASN A 30 -11.35 -11.60 15.31
CA ASN A 30 -10.48 -10.88 16.23
C ASN A 30 -9.21 -10.37 15.52
N ALA A 31 -9.03 -9.04 15.50
CA ALA A 31 -7.90 -8.34 14.89
C ALA A 31 -6.52 -8.65 15.52
N TYR A 32 -6.49 -9.20 16.73
CA TYR A 32 -5.26 -9.62 17.42
C TYR A 32 -5.11 -11.15 17.49
N SER A 33 -5.95 -11.91 16.78
CA SER A 33 -5.84 -13.37 16.73
C SER A 33 -4.63 -13.84 15.91
N VAL A 34 -4.20 -15.08 16.17
CA VAL A 34 -3.18 -15.75 15.35
C VAL A 34 -3.67 -15.94 13.91
N THR A 35 -4.98 -16.19 13.74
CA THR A 35 -5.62 -16.31 12.42
C THR A 35 -5.52 -14.99 11.65
N ALA A 36 -5.79 -13.85 12.29
CA ALA A 36 -5.62 -12.53 11.69
C ALA A 36 -4.14 -12.26 11.35
N LEU A 37 -3.19 -12.58 12.23
CA LEU A 37 -1.75 -12.44 11.96
C LEU A 37 -1.35 -13.18 10.68
N ILE A 38 -1.69 -14.48 10.59
CA ILE A 38 -1.34 -15.32 9.43
C ILE A 38 -2.06 -14.84 8.17
N GLY A 39 -3.36 -14.56 8.27
CA GLY A 39 -4.13 -14.07 7.13
C GLY A 39 -3.60 -12.74 6.58
N ASN A 40 -3.18 -11.82 7.45
CA ASN A 40 -2.57 -10.55 7.01
C ASN A 40 -1.19 -10.75 6.35
N LEU A 41 -0.40 -11.73 6.80
CA LEU A 41 0.86 -12.08 6.14
C LEU A 41 0.65 -12.69 4.74
N LEU A 42 -0.48 -13.36 4.54
CA LEU A 42 -0.89 -13.93 3.26
C LEU A 42 -1.66 -12.94 2.37
N GLY A 43 -1.96 -11.73 2.85
CA GLY A 43 -2.72 -10.74 2.10
C GLY A 43 -4.22 -11.04 2.02
N LEU A 44 -4.81 -11.62 3.06
CA LEU A 44 -6.22 -12.05 3.15
C LEU A 44 -7.10 -11.15 4.04
N GLN A 45 -6.55 -10.02 4.49
CA GLN A 45 -7.30 -9.05 5.29
C GLN A 45 -8.41 -8.38 4.48
N ASN A 46 -9.52 -8.04 5.14
CA ASN A 46 -10.80 -7.60 4.54
C ASN A 46 -11.49 -8.61 3.61
N VAL A 47 -10.97 -9.85 3.60
CA VAL A 47 -11.51 -10.93 2.78
C VAL A 47 -11.93 -12.09 3.68
N LEU A 48 -10.98 -12.65 4.45
CA LEU A 48 -11.24 -13.75 5.38
C LEU A 48 -10.99 -13.36 6.85
N VAL A 49 -10.15 -12.35 7.08
CA VAL A 49 -9.77 -11.87 8.41
C VAL A 49 -9.80 -10.34 8.46
N PRO A 50 -9.94 -9.71 9.64
CA PRO A 50 -9.78 -8.26 9.80
C PRO A 50 -8.32 -7.83 9.58
N GLU A 51 -8.08 -6.53 9.42
CA GLU A 51 -6.71 -5.99 9.44
C GLU A 51 -6.08 -6.20 10.81
N PHE A 52 -4.86 -6.74 10.82
CA PHE A 52 -4.17 -7.04 12.06
C PHE A 52 -3.96 -5.77 12.88
N GLY A 53 -4.30 -5.82 14.17
CA GLY A 53 -4.19 -4.69 15.09
C GLY A 53 -5.01 -3.45 14.70
N GLY A 54 -6.03 -3.59 13.84
CA GLY A 54 -6.82 -2.47 13.35
C GLY A 54 -6.05 -1.55 12.39
N ASN A 55 -5.00 -2.05 11.75
CA ASN A 55 -4.20 -1.28 10.79
C ASN A 55 -4.92 -1.12 9.45
N PHE A 56 -5.88 -0.19 9.41
CA PHE A 56 -6.70 0.10 8.24
C PHE A 56 -5.94 0.11 6.90
N PRO A 57 -4.77 0.78 6.74
CA PRO A 57 -4.01 0.80 5.49
C PRO A 57 -3.80 -0.56 4.84
N LEU A 58 -3.70 -1.65 5.62
CA LEU A 58 -3.50 -2.99 5.08
C LEU A 58 -4.62 -3.45 4.14
N TRP A 59 -5.79 -2.82 4.16
CA TRP A 59 -6.87 -3.11 3.22
C TRP A 59 -6.42 -3.05 1.76
N SER A 60 -5.64 -2.04 1.37
CA SER A 60 -5.20 -1.88 -0.02
C SER A 60 -4.16 -2.94 -0.42
N LEU A 61 -3.34 -3.40 0.53
CA LEU A 61 -2.33 -4.44 0.30
C LEU A 61 -2.97 -5.81 -0.03
N SER A 62 -4.12 -6.13 0.57
CA SER A 62 -4.89 -7.34 0.25
C SER A 62 -5.37 -7.31 -1.21
N ASN A 63 -5.94 -6.17 -1.63
CA ASN A 63 -6.40 -5.98 -3.00
C ASN A 63 -5.26 -6.06 -4.01
N GLU A 64 -4.12 -5.44 -3.71
CA GLU A 64 -2.92 -5.56 -4.55
C GLU A 64 -2.45 -7.00 -4.69
N THR A 65 -2.46 -7.77 -3.59
CA THR A 65 -2.11 -9.20 -3.61
C THR A 65 -3.05 -9.97 -4.54
N GLY A 66 -4.36 -9.71 -4.45
CA GLY A 66 -5.37 -10.27 -5.37
C GLY A 66 -5.07 -9.94 -6.84
N TYR A 67 -4.76 -8.68 -7.15
CA TYR A 67 -4.44 -8.26 -8.52
C TYR A 67 -3.14 -8.88 -9.06
N TYR A 68 -2.10 -8.99 -8.23
CA TYR A 68 -0.83 -9.61 -8.60
C TYR A 68 -0.94 -11.13 -8.83
N VAL A 69 -1.92 -11.80 -8.25
CA VAL A 69 -2.22 -13.21 -8.55
C VAL A 69 -3.15 -13.31 -9.76
N LEU A 70 -4.19 -12.48 -9.84
CA LEU A 70 -5.20 -12.54 -10.91
C LEU A 70 -4.62 -12.21 -12.28
N PHE A 71 -3.81 -11.15 -12.38
CA PHE A 71 -3.21 -10.71 -13.64
C PHE A 71 -2.40 -11.80 -14.37
N PRO A 72 -1.38 -12.44 -13.76
CA PRO A 72 -0.62 -13.49 -14.43
C PRO A 72 -1.48 -14.70 -14.78
N LEU A 73 -2.47 -15.08 -13.96
CA LEU A 73 -3.39 -16.17 -14.29
C LEU A 73 -4.18 -15.88 -15.57
N LEU A 74 -4.72 -14.66 -15.70
CA LEU A 74 -5.41 -14.23 -16.92
C LEU A 74 -4.47 -14.25 -18.13
N VAL A 75 -3.24 -13.75 -17.96
CA VAL A 75 -2.24 -13.79 -19.04
C VAL A 75 -1.84 -15.22 -19.43
N MET A 76 -1.72 -16.13 -18.46
CA MET A 76 -1.42 -17.55 -18.69
C MET A 76 -2.55 -18.26 -19.42
N LEU A 77 -3.81 -17.86 -19.18
CA LEU A 77 -4.98 -18.39 -19.89
C LEU A 77 -4.87 -18.22 -21.41
N PHE A 78 -4.29 -17.10 -21.86
CA PHE A 78 -4.06 -16.83 -23.29
C PHE A 78 -2.81 -17.52 -23.87
N ARG A 79 -1.89 -18.00 -23.01
CA ARG A 79 -0.64 -18.65 -23.46
C ARG A 79 -0.69 -20.17 -23.41
N THR A 80 -1.50 -20.74 -22.53
CA THR A 80 -1.55 -22.20 -22.37
C THR A 80 -2.25 -22.88 -23.55
N ARG A 81 -1.69 -24.01 -24.00
CA ARG A 81 -2.32 -24.86 -25.03
C ARG A 81 -2.97 -26.12 -24.45
N SER A 82 -2.70 -26.43 -23.19
CA SER A 82 -3.24 -27.62 -22.52
C SER A 82 -4.63 -27.32 -21.95
N ILE A 83 -5.62 -28.14 -22.31
CA ILE A 83 -6.99 -28.01 -21.81
C ILE A 83 -7.08 -28.16 -20.28
N LEU A 84 -6.29 -29.07 -19.70
CA LEU A 84 -6.22 -29.27 -18.26
C LEU A 84 -5.70 -28.02 -17.55
N HIS A 85 -4.60 -27.45 -18.03
CA HIS A 85 -4.05 -26.21 -17.45
C HIS A 85 -5.03 -25.05 -17.59
N ARG A 86 -5.71 -24.93 -18.73
CA ARG A 86 -6.75 -23.91 -18.93
C ARG A 86 -7.88 -24.07 -17.93
N PHE A 87 -8.36 -25.30 -17.71
CA PHE A 87 -9.38 -25.60 -16.70
C PHE A 87 -8.91 -25.23 -15.29
N LEU A 88 -7.70 -25.65 -14.88
CA LEU A 88 -7.15 -25.31 -13.57
C LEU A 88 -7.00 -23.80 -13.35
N ILE A 89 -6.55 -23.07 -14.36
CA ILE A 89 -6.45 -21.60 -14.32
C ILE A 89 -7.85 -20.98 -14.17
N LEU A 90 -8.85 -21.45 -14.94
CA LEU A 90 -10.21 -20.95 -14.84
C LEU A 90 -10.82 -21.21 -13.45
N VAL A 91 -10.59 -22.38 -12.86
CA VAL A 91 -11.01 -22.68 -11.49
C VAL A 91 -10.34 -21.74 -10.49
N ALA A 92 -9.03 -21.51 -10.62
CA ALA A 92 -8.30 -20.57 -9.76
C ALA A 92 -8.81 -19.13 -9.89
N VAL A 93 -9.04 -18.66 -11.13
CA VAL A 93 -9.62 -17.33 -11.39
C VAL A 93 -11.02 -17.23 -10.80
N ALA A 94 -11.87 -18.24 -10.98
CA ALA A 94 -13.23 -18.27 -10.43
C ALA A 94 -13.21 -18.23 -8.90
N ALA A 95 -12.30 -18.96 -8.25
CA ALA A 95 -12.12 -18.93 -6.80
C ALA A 95 -11.73 -17.53 -6.30
N ILE A 96 -10.78 -16.86 -6.96
CA ILE A 96 -10.37 -15.49 -6.61
C ILE A 96 -11.50 -14.49 -6.84
N VAL A 97 -12.20 -14.59 -7.97
CA VAL A 97 -13.34 -13.72 -8.31
C VAL A 97 -14.48 -13.90 -7.31
N HIS A 98 -14.74 -15.12 -6.84
CA HIS A 98 -15.73 -15.38 -5.81
C HIS A 98 -15.35 -14.76 -4.45
N LEU A 99 -14.05 -14.76 -4.16
CA LEU A 99 -13.50 -14.27 -2.89
C LEU A 99 -13.43 -12.73 -2.84
N LEU A 100 -13.21 -12.07 -3.98
CA LEU A 100 -13.10 -10.62 -4.06
C LEU A 100 -14.47 -9.95 -4.21
N ASN A 101 -14.64 -8.80 -3.56
CA ASN A 101 -15.81 -7.94 -3.72
C ASN A 101 -15.91 -7.44 -5.18
N SER A 102 -17.13 -7.33 -5.71
CA SER A 102 -17.44 -6.78 -7.03
C SER A 102 -16.82 -5.40 -7.28
N ALA A 103 -16.79 -4.52 -6.27
CA ALA A 103 -16.11 -3.22 -6.39
C ALA A 103 -14.60 -3.41 -6.62
N ILE A 104 -13.94 -4.29 -5.89
CA ILE A 104 -12.49 -4.56 -6.06
C ILE A 104 -12.22 -5.16 -7.44
N LEU A 105 -13.05 -6.09 -7.90
CA LEU A 105 -12.94 -6.63 -9.25
C LEU A 105 -13.12 -5.56 -10.34
N LEU A 106 -14.01 -4.59 -10.12
CA LEU A 106 -14.18 -3.48 -11.05
C LEU A 106 -12.95 -2.56 -11.06
N TYR A 107 -12.36 -2.27 -9.89
CA TYR A 107 -11.16 -1.44 -9.77
C TYR A 107 -9.89 -2.15 -10.27
N PHE A 108 -9.91 -3.47 -10.41
CA PHE A 108 -8.87 -4.20 -11.15
C PHE A 108 -8.70 -3.65 -12.58
N SER A 109 -9.76 -3.16 -13.23
CA SER A 109 -9.66 -2.51 -14.55
C SER A 109 -8.82 -1.22 -14.52
N ILE A 110 -8.89 -0.45 -13.43
CA ILE A 110 -8.03 0.74 -13.22
C ILE A 110 -6.58 0.30 -12.98
N TRP A 111 -6.37 -0.77 -12.22
CA TRP A 111 -5.04 -1.35 -12.04
C TRP A 111 -4.44 -1.82 -13.38
N LEU A 112 -5.24 -2.47 -14.24
CA LEU A 112 -4.86 -2.87 -15.59
C LEU A 112 -4.53 -1.67 -16.48
N LEU A 113 -5.23 -0.54 -16.34
CA LEU A 113 -4.90 0.70 -17.05
C LEU A 113 -3.46 1.16 -16.70
N GLY A 114 -3.09 1.13 -15.42
CA GLY A 114 -1.73 1.41 -14.98
C GLY A 114 -0.71 0.44 -15.58
N ALA A 115 -1.01 -0.86 -15.59
CA ALA A 115 -0.16 -1.88 -16.20
C ALA A 115 0.03 -1.65 -17.71
N ALA A 116 -1.05 -1.35 -18.43
CA ALA A 116 -1.06 -1.08 -19.87
C ALA A 116 -0.25 0.19 -20.23
N PHE A 117 -0.41 1.26 -19.46
CA PHE A 117 0.28 2.54 -19.71
C PHE A 117 1.69 2.62 -19.11
N SER A 118 2.13 1.61 -18.36
CA SER A 118 3.49 1.57 -17.78
C SER A 118 4.61 1.73 -18.81
N ARG A 119 4.37 1.38 -20.07
CA ARG A 119 5.33 1.47 -21.19
C ARG A 119 4.96 2.53 -22.23
N VAL A 120 3.83 3.21 -22.06
CA VAL A 120 3.37 4.23 -23.00
C VAL A 120 4.10 5.53 -22.69
N ARG A 121 4.72 6.11 -23.71
CA ARG A 121 5.38 7.42 -23.62
C ARG A 121 4.62 8.41 -24.46
N ILE A 122 4.28 9.55 -23.86
CA ILE A 122 3.60 10.65 -24.55
C ILE A 122 4.61 11.80 -24.67
N GLU A 123 5.10 12.02 -25.87
CA GLU A 123 5.93 13.17 -26.17
C GLU A 123 5.04 14.39 -26.43
N CYS A 124 5.07 15.34 -25.51
CA CYS A 124 4.32 16.58 -25.65
C CYS A 124 5.13 17.80 -25.20
N GLY A 125 4.67 19.01 -25.52
CA GLY A 125 5.26 20.24 -25.04
C GLY A 125 4.99 20.48 -23.55
N SER A 126 5.75 21.39 -22.92
CA SER A 126 5.58 21.75 -21.50
C SER A 126 4.16 22.23 -21.18
N PHE A 127 3.51 22.96 -22.11
CA PHE A 127 2.13 23.41 -21.94
C PHE A 127 1.17 22.23 -21.69
N LEU A 128 1.23 21.19 -22.52
CA LEU A 128 0.33 20.04 -22.40
C LEU A 128 0.64 19.21 -21.14
N ARG A 129 1.92 19.08 -20.74
CA ARG A 129 2.30 18.46 -19.47
C ARG A 129 1.68 19.19 -18.27
N TRP A 130 1.77 20.52 -18.27
CA TRP A 130 1.14 21.35 -17.24
C TRP A 130 -0.39 21.25 -17.28
N ALA A 131 -1.00 21.16 -18.47
CA ALA A 131 -2.43 20.93 -18.59
C ALA A 131 -2.86 19.59 -17.98
N TYR A 132 -2.12 18.49 -18.23
CA TYR A 132 -2.37 17.21 -17.57
C TYR A 132 -2.17 17.29 -16.06
N PHE A 133 -1.09 17.91 -15.59
CA PHE A 133 -0.84 18.11 -14.16
C PHE A 133 -1.98 18.88 -13.49
N LEU A 134 -2.37 20.03 -14.04
CA LEU A 134 -3.49 20.83 -13.54
C LEU A 134 -4.83 20.08 -13.64
N GLY A 135 -5.00 19.23 -14.67
CA GLY A 135 -6.13 18.32 -14.78
C GLY A 135 -6.20 17.32 -13.64
N VAL A 136 -5.06 16.71 -13.27
CA VAL A 136 -4.96 15.82 -12.09
C VAL A 136 -5.32 16.57 -10.81
N ILE A 137 -4.72 17.75 -10.59
CA ILE A 137 -4.99 18.55 -9.39
C ILE A 137 -6.46 18.99 -9.34
N GLY A 138 -7.01 19.49 -10.45
CA GLY A 138 -8.40 19.91 -10.56
C GLY A 138 -9.36 18.75 -10.30
N ALA A 139 -9.12 17.58 -10.89
CA ALA A 139 -9.92 16.38 -10.64
C ALA A 139 -9.83 15.94 -9.17
N ALA A 140 -8.63 15.93 -8.57
CA ALA A 140 -8.46 15.61 -7.15
C ALA A 140 -9.24 16.56 -6.23
N VAL A 141 -9.22 17.86 -6.52
CA VAL A 141 -9.97 18.87 -5.75
C VAL A 141 -11.48 18.67 -5.92
N VAL A 142 -11.97 18.46 -7.14
CA VAL A 142 -13.40 18.20 -7.40
C VAL A 142 -13.86 16.94 -6.66
N ILE A 143 -13.09 15.86 -6.74
CA ILE A 143 -13.36 14.62 -6.01
C ILE A 143 -13.38 14.86 -4.50
N ARG A 144 -12.42 15.61 -3.97
CA ARG A 144 -12.33 15.88 -2.53
C ARG A 144 -13.50 16.71 -2.00
N LEU A 145 -14.04 17.62 -2.81
CA LEU A 145 -15.12 18.54 -2.41
C LEU A 145 -16.53 17.99 -2.68
N LYS A 146 -16.70 17.25 -3.79
CA LYS A 146 -18.02 16.83 -4.29
C LYS A 146 -18.14 15.33 -4.54
N GLY A 147 -17.02 14.62 -4.58
CA GLY A 147 -16.96 13.22 -4.94
C GLY A 147 -17.26 12.28 -3.78
N LYS A 148 -17.37 11.01 -4.13
CA LYS A 148 -17.45 9.90 -3.17
C LYS A 148 -16.04 9.45 -2.78
N SER A 149 -15.82 9.26 -1.48
CA SER A 149 -14.53 8.84 -0.93
C SER A 149 -14.41 7.33 -0.71
N ASP A 150 -15.53 6.62 -0.76
CA ASP A 150 -15.60 5.16 -0.62
C ASP A 150 -15.26 4.45 -1.93
N ILE A 151 -14.67 3.27 -1.82
CA ILE A 151 -14.42 2.36 -2.95
C ILE A 151 -15.72 1.57 -3.16
N SER A 152 -16.52 1.99 -4.13
CA SER A 152 -17.77 1.35 -4.48
C SER A 152 -17.99 1.38 -5.99
N VAL A 153 -19.00 0.64 -6.46
CA VAL A 153 -19.38 0.63 -7.88
C VAL A 153 -19.80 2.03 -8.35
N ASP A 154 -20.47 2.80 -7.48
CA ASP A 154 -20.94 4.15 -7.82
C ASP A 154 -19.80 5.15 -8.00
N SER A 155 -18.73 5.02 -7.22
CA SER A 155 -17.56 5.90 -7.30
C SER A 155 -16.59 5.49 -8.41
N PHE A 156 -16.80 4.34 -9.05
CA PHE A 156 -15.90 3.81 -10.07
C PHE A 156 -15.67 4.79 -11.23
N VAL A 157 -16.72 5.37 -11.81
CA VAL A 157 -16.59 6.27 -12.97
C VAL A 157 -15.72 7.48 -12.63
N GLN A 158 -15.91 8.04 -11.43
CA GLN A 158 -15.12 9.15 -10.92
C GLN A 158 -13.63 8.78 -10.85
N TYR A 159 -13.30 7.64 -10.26
CA TYR A 159 -11.91 7.21 -10.13
C TYR A 159 -11.30 6.73 -11.46
N LEU A 160 -12.11 6.19 -12.38
CA LEU A 160 -11.67 5.85 -13.74
C LEU A 160 -11.26 7.11 -14.50
N LEU A 161 -12.10 8.15 -14.49
CA LEU A 161 -11.79 9.43 -15.13
C LEU A 161 -10.55 10.09 -14.52
N PHE A 162 -10.45 10.10 -13.18
CA PHE A 162 -9.25 10.57 -12.50
C PHE A 162 -8.01 9.78 -12.95
N SER A 163 -8.12 8.45 -12.98
CA SER A 163 -7.02 7.57 -13.38
C SER A 163 -6.60 7.77 -14.82
N MET A 164 -7.54 8.04 -15.74
CA MET A 164 -7.23 8.36 -17.13
C MET A 164 -6.36 9.62 -17.24
N VAL A 165 -6.76 10.71 -16.59
CA VAL A 165 -5.97 11.95 -16.59
C VAL A 165 -4.61 11.73 -15.91
N PHE A 166 -4.59 10.93 -14.84
CA PHE A 166 -3.38 10.59 -14.12
C PHE A 166 -2.40 9.77 -14.96
N VAL A 167 -2.85 8.72 -15.68
CA VAL A 167 -1.95 7.94 -16.54
C VAL A 167 -1.45 8.73 -17.74
N LEU A 168 -2.24 9.66 -18.29
CA LEU A 168 -1.77 10.59 -19.33
C LEU A 168 -0.66 11.49 -18.79
N PHE A 169 -0.85 12.05 -17.60
CA PHE A 169 0.19 12.82 -16.92
C PHE A 169 1.46 11.99 -16.70
N LEU A 170 1.35 10.80 -16.08
CA LEU A 170 2.50 9.93 -15.84
C LEU A 170 3.22 9.50 -17.13
N SER A 171 2.46 9.17 -18.18
CA SER A 171 3.02 8.80 -19.49
C SER A 171 3.76 9.96 -20.16
N SER A 172 3.33 11.20 -19.89
CA SER A 172 4.00 12.42 -20.37
C SER A 172 5.30 12.76 -19.60
N MET A 173 5.47 12.21 -18.39
CA MET A 173 6.62 12.42 -17.52
C MET A 173 7.76 11.44 -17.78
N GLN A 174 7.56 10.42 -18.62
CA GLN A 174 8.58 9.44 -19.03
C GLN A 174 9.60 10.00 -20.03
N VAL A 175 10.18 11.16 -19.72
CA VAL A 175 11.17 11.84 -20.54
C VAL A 175 12.54 11.86 -19.87
N THR A 176 13.59 11.92 -20.67
CA THR A 176 14.94 12.21 -20.20
C THR A 176 15.06 13.69 -19.89
N TRP A 177 14.95 14.03 -18.60
CA TRP A 177 15.12 15.39 -18.13
C TRP A 177 16.57 15.84 -18.25
N ALA A 178 16.78 17.11 -18.63
CA ALA A 178 18.10 17.72 -18.64
C ALA A 178 18.73 17.65 -17.23
N ARG A 179 20.05 17.43 -17.17
CA ARG A 179 20.79 17.37 -15.90
C ARG A 179 21.03 18.78 -15.36
N THR A 180 20.00 19.33 -14.73
CA THR A 180 20.08 20.60 -14.01
C THR A 180 20.24 20.34 -12.52
N ARG A 181 20.83 21.29 -11.78
CA ARG A 181 20.95 21.21 -10.32
C ARG A 181 19.59 21.02 -9.64
N ALA A 182 18.54 21.66 -10.16
CA ALA A 182 17.17 21.50 -9.67
C ALA A 182 16.66 20.07 -9.86
N ASN A 183 16.83 19.49 -11.06
CA ASN A 183 16.36 18.13 -11.35
C ASN A 183 17.12 17.08 -10.52
N GLU A 184 18.43 17.26 -10.32
CA GLU A 184 19.22 16.38 -9.46
C GLU A 184 18.79 16.47 -7.99
N TRP A 185 18.45 17.67 -7.51
CA TRP A 185 17.93 17.87 -6.16
C TRP A 185 16.56 17.20 -5.98
N VAL A 186 15.61 17.41 -6.91
CA VAL A 186 14.29 16.75 -6.88
C VAL A 186 14.44 15.24 -6.90
N ASN A 187 15.32 14.69 -7.75
CA ASN A 187 15.59 13.25 -7.80
C ASN A 187 16.17 12.73 -6.47
N ARG A 188 17.07 13.49 -5.83
CA ARG A 188 17.65 13.12 -4.53
C ARG A 188 16.58 13.07 -3.44
N VAL A 189 15.73 14.09 -3.38
CA VAL A 189 14.62 14.18 -2.42
C VAL A 189 13.62 13.04 -2.66
N GLY A 190 13.22 12.82 -3.91
CA GLY A 190 12.32 11.72 -4.27
C GLY A 190 12.88 10.35 -3.91
N ARG A 191 14.18 10.12 -4.16
CA ARG A 191 14.86 8.89 -3.79
C ARG A 191 14.86 8.69 -2.26
N PHE A 192 15.24 9.72 -1.51
CA PHE A 192 15.24 9.67 -0.05
C PHE A 192 13.86 9.29 0.52
N PHE A 193 12.79 9.95 0.08
CA PHE A 193 11.44 9.62 0.57
C PHE A 193 10.94 8.25 0.08
N SER A 194 11.40 7.78 -1.09
CA SER A 194 11.01 6.46 -1.60
C SER A 194 11.55 5.30 -0.76
N GLU A 195 12.72 5.47 -0.12
CA GLU A 195 13.44 4.41 0.62
C GLU A 195 12.69 3.89 1.86
N PHE A 196 11.82 4.70 2.45
CA PHE A 196 11.03 4.33 3.64
C PHE A 196 9.52 4.49 3.42
N SER A 197 9.09 4.71 2.18
CA SER A 197 7.68 4.94 1.85
C SER A 197 6.77 3.78 2.26
N PHE A 198 7.24 2.54 2.12
CA PHE A 198 6.51 1.35 2.55
C PHE A 198 6.45 1.23 4.08
N THR A 199 7.57 1.45 4.78
CA THR A 199 7.57 1.54 6.25
C THR A 199 6.57 2.59 6.75
N LEU A 200 6.57 3.80 6.17
CA LEU A 200 5.62 4.84 6.51
C LEU A 200 4.17 4.38 6.28
N TYR A 201 3.90 3.74 5.15
CA TYR A 201 2.58 3.21 4.81
C TYR A 201 2.07 2.18 5.84
N VAL A 202 2.90 1.23 6.29
CA VAL A 202 2.43 0.23 7.26
C VAL A 202 2.44 0.72 8.72
N LEU A 203 3.32 1.69 9.06
CA LEU A 203 3.59 2.10 10.44
C LEU A 203 2.83 3.37 10.87
N HIS A 204 2.36 4.20 9.94
CA HIS A 204 1.79 5.50 10.33
C HIS A 204 0.58 5.38 11.26
N ILE A 205 -0.34 4.41 11.06
CA ILE A 205 -1.47 4.21 11.97
C ILE A 205 -1.05 3.76 13.37
N PRO A 206 -0.27 2.67 13.56
CA PRO A 206 0.12 2.26 14.90
C PRO A 206 0.99 3.31 15.60
N LEU A 207 1.85 4.01 14.87
CA LEU A 207 2.65 5.10 15.44
C LEU A 207 1.78 6.30 15.81
N MET A 208 0.81 6.67 14.97
CA MET A 208 -0.15 7.74 15.28
C MET A 208 -0.98 7.39 16.50
N ALA A 209 -1.45 6.14 16.62
CA ALA A 209 -2.19 5.67 17.78
C ALA A 209 -1.35 5.74 19.06
N ALA A 210 -0.07 5.32 19.00
CA ALA A 210 0.86 5.45 20.12
C ALA A 210 1.11 6.91 20.52
N MET A 211 1.38 7.79 19.55
CA MET A 211 1.61 9.21 19.80
C MET A 211 0.38 9.90 20.40
N LEU A 212 -0.82 9.60 19.89
CA LEU A 212 -2.08 10.13 20.43
C LEU A 212 -2.38 9.59 21.82
N HIS A 213 -2.12 8.31 22.09
CA HIS A 213 -2.27 7.74 23.42
C HIS A 213 -1.36 8.45 24.44
N LEU A 214 -0.09 8.68 24.08
CA LEU A 214 0.87 9.40 24.92
C LEU A 214 0.51 10.89 25.09
N ALA A 215 -0.08 11.51 24.07
CA ALA A 215 -0.51 12.91 24.11
C ALA A 215 -1.85 13.11 24.85
N SER A 216 -2.68 12.07 24.96
CA SER A 216 -4.03 12.15 25.52
C SER A 216 -4.12 12.70 26.95
N PRO A 217 -3.16 12.45 27.88
CA PRO A 217 -3.22 13.03 29.23
C PRO A 217 -2.98 14.55 29.23
N VAL A 218 -2.28 15.08 28.21
CA VAL A 218 -1.89 16.49 28.12
C VAL A 218 -2.90 17.30 27.32
N PHE A 219 -3.38 16.76 26.20
CA PHE A 219 -4.24 17.47 25.26
C PHE A 219 -5.70 17.01 25.30
N GLY A 220 -6.01 15.96 26.06
CA GLY A 220 -7.30 15.28 26.01
C GLY A 220 -7.55 14.56 24.69
N ASN A 221 -8.76 14.03 24.52
CA ASN A 221 -9.19 13.33 23.30
C ASN A 221 -9.92 14.28 22.32
N ALA A 222 -9.72 15.59 22.44
CA ALA A 222 -10.41 16.57 21.61
C ALA A 222 -9.83 16.60 20.19
N LYS A 223 -10.70 16.81 19.19
CA LYS A 223 -10.27 17.02 17.81
C LYS A 223 -9.49 18.33 17.68
N LEU A 224 -8.42 18.31 16.88
CA LEU A 224 -7.64 19.51 16.58
C LEU A 224 -8.50 20.49 15.74
N ASP A 225 -8.87 21.61 16.34
CA ASP A 225 -9.46 22.78 15.67
C ASP A 225 -8.46 23.47 14.71
N PRO A 226 -8.73 23.53 13.39
CA PRO A 226 -7.85 24.15 12.40
C PRO A 226 -7.73 25.67 12.53
N ASN A 227 -8.66 26.34 13.24
CA ASN A 227 -8.61 27.79 13.41
C ASN A 227 -7.64 28.23 14.52
N ARG A 228 -7.09 27.29 15.29
CA ARG A 228 -6.16 27.55 16.37
C ARG A 228 -4.72 27.28 15.92
N PRO A 229 -3.82 28.29 15.93
CA PRO A 229 -2.44 28.11 15.47
C PRO A 229 -1.67 27.08 16.32
N LEU A 230 -1.98 26.98 17.62
CA LEU A 230 -1.40 25.96 18.50
C LEU A 230 -1.73 24.54 18.03
N HIS A 231 -2.96 24.29 17.58
CA HIS A 231 -3.37 22.98 17.09
C HIS A 231 -2.71 22.64 15.75
N LEU A 232 -2.48 23.65 14.90
CA LEU A 232 -1.69 23.48 13.69
C LEU A 232 -0.24 23.09 14.02
N LEU A 233 0.37 23.73 15.02
CA LEU A 233 1.71 23.35 15.48
C LEU A 233 1.73 21.91 16.01
N VAL A 234 0.77 21.52 16.84
CA VAL A 234 0.65 20.13 17.33
C VAL A 234 0.51 19.15 16.18
N TYR A 235 -0.35 19.45 15.20
CA TYR A 235 -0.51 18.63 14.01
C TYR A 235 0.81 18.47 13.23
N LEU A 236 1.54 19.57 13.01
CA LEU A 236 2.83 19.55 12.32
C LEU A 236 3.87 18.73 13.09
N LEU A 237 3.91 18.85 14.42
CA LEU A 237 4.81 18.05 15.26
C LEU A 237 4.46 16.55 15.20
N LEU A 238 3.17 16.20 15.25
CA LEU A 238 2.72 14.81 15.07
C LEU A 238 3.11 14.29 13.69
N TYR A 239 2.87 15.07 12.62
CA TYR A 239 3.23 14.70 11.26
C TYR A 239 4.73 14.49 11.09
N VAL A 240 5.57 15.43 11.55
CA VAL A 240 7.03 15.29 11.51
C VAL A 240 7.47 14.09 12.34
N GLY A 241 6.89 13.89 13.52
CA GLY A 241 7.16 12.73 14.36
C GLY A 241 6.83 11.41 13.67
N LEU A 242 5.74 11.35 12.90
CA LEU A 242 5.38 10.17 12.10
C LEU A 242 6.41 9.90 10.99
N VAL A 243 6.80 10.93 10.24
CA VAL A 243 7.77 10.80 9.15
C VAL A 243 9.15 10.41 9.69
N VAL A 244 9.61 11.08 10.75
CA VAL A 244 10.89 10.77 11.41
C VAL A 244 10.84 9.40 12.07
N GLY A 245 9.75 9.03 12.74
CA GLY A 245 9.58 7.72 13.35
C GLY A 245 9.60 6.59 12.32
N ALA A 246 8.91 6.75 11.20
CA ALA A 246 8.98 5.81 10.07
C ALA A 246 10.40 5.73 9.49
N PHE A 247 11.08 6.87 9.35
CA PHE A 247 12.47 6.89 8.93
C PHE A 247 13.39 6.18 9.96
N LEU A 248 13.25 6.39 11.26
CA LEU A 248 14.09 5.65 12.21
C LEU A 248 13.79 4.15 12.20
N PHE A 249 12.52 3.78 12.00
CA PHE A 249 12.09 2.38 11.95
C PHE A 249 12.54 1.65 10.67
N HIS A 250 12.67 2.33 9.53
CA HIS A 250 13.11 1.67 8.30
C HIS A 250 14.60 1.25 8.35
N LEU A 251 15.44 1.92 9.14
CA LEU A 251 16.89 1.67 9.21
C LEU A 251 17.27 0.25 9.66
N PRO A 252 16.75 -0.30 10.79
CA PRO A 252 17.06 -1.66 11.19
C PRO A 252 16.39 -2.71 10.32
N PHE A 253 15.29 -2.36 9.65
CA PHE A 253 14.45 -3.30 8.93
C PHE A 253 14.53 -3.07 7.41
N GLU A 254 13.81 -2.10 6.84
CA GLU A 254 13.59 -2.00 5.39
C GLU A 254 14.90 -1.82 4.62
N ALA A 255 15.79 -1.00 5.15
CA ALA A 255 17.12 -0.78 4.60
C ALA A 255 17.97 -2.05 4.51
N ARG A 256 17.69 -3.06 5.37
CA ARG A 256 18.39 -4.35 5.37
C ARG A 256 17.73 -5.42 4.51
N THR A 257 16.61 -5.12 3.84
CA THR A 257 15.88 -6.09 3.00
C THR A 257 16.78 -6.75 1.96
N TYR A 258 17.68 -5.97 1.33
CA TYR A 258 18.64 -6.52 0.36
C TYR A 258 19.58 -7.54 1.00
N GLN A 259 20.15 -7.22 2.16
CA GLN A 259 21.09 -8.09 2.89
C GLN A 259 20.41 -9.40 3.31
N VAL A 260 19.21 -9.31 3.88
CA VAL A 260 18.41 -10.49 4.28
C VAL A 260 18.09 -11.36 3.06
N ARG A 261 17.68 -10.74 1.94
CA ARG A 261 17.37 -11.47 0.71
C ARG A 261 18.59 -12.23 0.15
N GLU A 262 19.76 -11.60 0.11
CA GLU A 262 20.98 -12.27 -0.36
C GLU A 262 21.45 -13.37 0.61
N TRP A 263 21.33 -13.14 1.93
CA TRP A 263 21.58 -14.17 2.94
C TRP A 263 20.63 -15.38 2.80
N MET A 264 19.34 -15.15 2.54
CA MET A 264 18.39 -16.23 2.29
C MET A 264 18.73 -17.00 1.01
N LYS A 265 19.04 -16.30 -0.09
CA LYS A 265 19.41 -16.94 -1.35
C LYS A 265 20.64 -17.82 -1.22
N THR A 266 21.68 -17.35 -0.54
CA THR A 266 22.90 -18.13 -0.31
C THR A 266 22.61 -19.36 0.54
N THR A 267 21.91 -19.20 1.66
CA THR A 267 21.53 -20.29 2.56
C THR A 267 20.66 -21.36 1.87
N LEU A 268 19.69 -20.94 1.05
CA LEU A 268 18.80 -21.86 0.33
C LEU A 268 19.47 -22.54 -0.88
N ARG A 269 20.37 -21.85 -1.59
CA ARG A 269 21.13 -22.42 -2.73
C ARG A 269 22.14 -23.48 -2.30
N PHE A 270 22.63 -23.45 -1.06
CA PHE A 270 23.47 -24.53 -0.51
C PHE A 270 22.73 -25.86 -0.30
N ARG A 271 21.40 -25.93 -0.50
CA ARG A 271 20.62 -27.19 -0.46
C ARG A 271 20.33 -27.83 -1.82
N SER A 272 20.69 -27.19 -2.94
CA SER A 272 20.63 -27.81 -4.26
C SER A 272 21.89 -28.62 -4.51
N ARG A 273 21.93 -29.88 -4.03
CA ARG A 273 23.03 -30.81 -4.39
C ARG A 273 23.17 -30.88 -5.92
N PRO A 274 24.39 -30.85 -6.47
CA PRO A 274 24.57 -31.11 -7.89
C PRO A 274 24.10 -32.54 -8.18
N VAL A 275 23.15 -32.67 -9.10
CA VAL A 275 22.85 -33.95 -9.76
C VAL A 275 24.15 -34.33 -10.48
N ARG A 276 24.84 -35.35 -10.00
CA ARG A 276 25.94 -35.96 -10.75
C ARG A 276 25.31 -36.59 -11.99
N VAL A 277 25.73 -36.09 -13.15
CA VAL A 277 25.53 -36.72 -14.46
C VAL A 277 26.32 -38.02 -14.49
#